data_AF-A0A924ABA8-F1
#
_entry.id   AF-A0A924ABA8-F1
#
_cell.length_a   1.000
_cell.length_b   1.000
_cell.length_c   1.000
_cell.angle_alpha   90.00
_cell.angle_beta   90.00
_cell.angle_gamma   90.00
#
_symmetry.space_group_name_H-M   'P 1'
#
loop_
_entity.id
_entity.type
_entity.pdbx_description
1 polymer ?
#
loop_
_entity_poly.entity_id
_entity_poly.type
_entity_poly.pdbx_seq_one_letter_code
_entity_poly.pdbx_strand_id
1 'polypeptide(L)'
;LENPADADQRMAIVRARLAFDEAPDELAKQHATEQARLVAAVVRARAALPGLTWSDAVLRHAAASALASGVDGLRADLVMLRAARALTAFDGRDKVTTHDVDDVAELALAHRRGDSTQIPSKPAATPASRTPSEPKAERPLTGPSGPNRQPERTSPDSSANGSPMGDWGALPPRPETTARVSSVGGWPSKKA
;
A
#
# COMPACT_ATOMS: atom_id res chain seq x y z
N LEU A 1 -6.85 16.01 5.46
CA LEU A 1 -8.27 16.42 5.42
C LEU A 1 -8.45 17.48 6.48
N GLU A 2 -8.72 18.71 6.06
CA GLU A 2 -8.96 19.82 6.98
C GLU A 2 -10.43 19.79 7.43
N ASN A 3 -10.67 20.14 8.68
CA ASN A 3 -12.04 20.32 9.17
C ASN A 3 -12.61 21.63 8.60
N PRO A 4 -13.90 21.66 8.20
CA PRO A 4 -14.51 22.88 7.69
C PRO A 4 -14.46 23.97 8.76
N ALA A 5 -13.93 25.14 8.41
CA ALA A 5 -13.80 26.29 9.32
C ALA A 5 -15.12 27.09 9.44
N ASP A 6 -15.99 27.00 8.44
CA ASP A 6 -17.28 27.68 8.41
C ASP A 6 -18.29 27.05 9.38
N ALA A 7 -18.90 27.88 10.23
CA ALA A 7 -19.80 27.44 11.28
C ALA A 7 -21.09 26.82 10.70
N ASP A 8 -21.61 27.37 9.60
CA ASP A 8 -22.84 26.88 8.98
C ASP A 8 -22.62 25.51 8.34
N GLN A 9 -21.50 25.32 7.65
CA GLN A 9 -21.11 24.01 7.11
C GLN A 9 -20.94 22.97 8.22
N ARG A 10 -20.28 23.33 9.34
CA ARG A 10 -20.13 22.43 10.49
C ARG A 10 -21.48 22.06 11.10
N MET A 11 -22.37 23.04 11.30
CA MET A 11 -23.72 22.80 11.80
C MET A 11 -24.50 21.87 10.88
N ALA A 12 -24.40 22.04 9.56
CA ALA A 12 -25.07 21.18 8.59
C ALA A 12 -24.59 19.72 8.69
N ILE A 13 -23.27 19.49 8.79
CA ILE A 13 -22.69 18.14 8.96
C ILE A 13 -23.16 17.50 10.26
N VAL A 14 -23.09 18.23 11.38
CA VAL A 14 -23.54 17.72 12.69
C VAL A 14 -25.02 17.38 12.66
N ARG A 15 -25.86 18.26 12.08
CA ARG A 15 -27.30 18.00 11.95
C ARG A 15 -27.60 16.76 11.12
N ALA A 16 -26.91 16.59 9.98
CA ALA A 16 -27.07 15.41 9.14
C ALA A 16 -26.69 14.13 9.89
N ARG A 17 -25.62 14.16 10.70
CA ARG A 17 -25.22 13.02 11.51
C ARG A 17 -26.23 12.68 12.60
N LEU A 18 -26.71 13.68 13.34
CA LEU A 18 -27.72 13.47 14.39
C LEU A 18 -29.03 12.94 13.79
N ALA A 19 -29.46 13.45 12.63
CA ALA A 19 -30.63 12.94 11.93
C ALA A 19 -30.46 11.47 11.51
N PHE A 20 -29.25 11.08 11.10
CA PHE A 20 -28.93 9.67 10.82
C PHE A 20 -29.01 8.80 12.08
N ASP A 21 -28.54 9.30 13.22
CA ASP A 21 -28.56 8.56 14.49
C ASP A 21 -29.99 8.34 15.01
N GLU A 22 -30.88 9.30 14.79
CA GLU A 22 -32.29 9.22 15.19
C GLU A 22 -33.13 8.33 14.24
N ALA A 23 -32.97 8.50 12.93
CA ALA A 23 -33.81 7.84 11.92
C ALA A 23 -33.05 7.54 10.62
N PRO A 24 -32.19 6.50 10.60
CA PRO A 24 -31.33 6.21 9.45
C PRO A 24 -32.11 5.87 8.18
N ASP A 25 -33.23 5.17 8.30
CA ASP A 25 -34.06 4.78 7.16
C ASP A 25 -34.73 5.99 6.48
N GLU A 26 -35.09 7.03 7.25
CA GLU A 26 -35.68 8.23 6.69
C GLU A 26 -34.66 9.11 6.00
N LEU A 27 -33.45 9.22 6.56
CA LEU A 27 -32.35 9.87 5.85
C LEU A 27 -32.03 9.13 4.52
N ALA A 28 -32.04 7.80 4.53
CA ALA A 28 -31.83 7.00 3.32
C ALA A 28 -32.93 7.25 2.27
N LYS A 29 -34.20 7.34 2.68
CA LYS A 29 -35.31 7.70 1.77
C LYS A 29 -35.18 9.11 1.22
N GLN A 30 -34.77 10.08 2.04
CA GLN A 30 -34.57 11.47 1.62
C GLN A 30 -33.51 11.61 0.51
N HIS A 31 -32.46 10.80 0.55
CA HIS A 31 -31.38 10.82 -0.45
C HIS A 31 -31.50 9.74 -1.54
N ALA A 32 -32.59 8.97 -1.56
CA ALA A 32 -32.73 7.82 -2.46
C ALA A 32 -32.59 8.19 -3.94
N THR A 33 -33.11 9.35 -4.33
CA THR A 33 -33.08 9.85 -5.72
C THR A 33 -31.64 10.19 -6.14
N GLU A 34 -30.91 10.93 -5.31
CA GLU A 34 -29.53 11.33 -5.53
C GLU A 34 -28.60 10.11 -5.57
N GLN A 35 -28.82 9.15 -4.66
CA GLN A 35 -28.08 7.89 -4.64
C GLN A 35 -28.34 7.07 -5.90
N ALA A 36 -29.59 6.94 -6.35
CA ALA A 36 -29.93 6.25 -7.59
C ALA A 36 -29.29 6.94 -8.82
N ARG A 37 -29.28 8.27 -8.85
CA ARG A 37 -28.60 9.05 -9.91
C ARG A 37 -27.09 8.79 -9.92
N LEU A 38 -26.45 8.77 -8.75
CA LEU A 38 -25.03 8.48 -8.62
C LEU A 38 -24.69 7.05 -9.07
N VAL A 39 -25.46 6.05 -8.63
CA VAL A 39 -25.30 4.66 -9.06
C VAL A 39 -25.41 4.55 -10.58
N ALA A 40 -26.43 5.17 -11.17
CA ALA A 40 -26.60 5.18 -12.62
C ALA A 40 -25.42 5.85 -13.34
N ALA A 41 -24.88 6.94 -12.79
CA ALA A 41 -23.68 7.59 -13.34
C ALA A 41 -22.45 6.66 -13.32
N VAL A 42 -22.20 5.99 -12.18
CA VAL A 42 -21.08 5.03 -12.06
C VAL A 42 -21.24 3.85 -13.03
N VAL A 43 -22.45 3.30 -13.17
CA VAL A 43 -22.71 2.19 -14.11
C VAL A 43 -22.44 2.62 -15.55
N ARG A 44 -22.93 3.79 -15.98
CA ARG A 44 -22.66 4.34 -17.32
C ARG A 44 -21.17 4.58 -17.55
N ALA A 45 -20.48 5.17 -16.56
CA ALA A 45 -19.04 5.43 -16.64
C ALA A 45 -18.25 4.13 -16.85
N ARG A 46 -18.55 3.08 -16.07
CA ARG A 46 -17.91 1.77 -16.19
C ARG A 46 -18.12 1.15 -17.56
N ALA A 47 -19.31 1.29 -18.14
CA ALA A 47 -19.62 0.80 -19.48
C ALA A 47 -18.90 1.60 -20.58
N ALA A 48 -18.74 2.92 -20.41
CA ALA A 48 -18.07 3.78 -21.37
C ALA A 48 -16.54 3.61 -21.36
N LEU A 49 -15.94 3.27 -20.21
CA LEU A 49 -14.48 3.20 -20.01
C LEU A 49 -13.74 2.56 -21.19
N PRO A 50 -14.06 1.34 -21.68
CA PRO A 50 -13.32 0.70 -22.76
C PRO A 50 -13.21 1.50 -24.06
N GLY A 51 -14.21 2.35 -24.36
CA GLY A 51 -14.25 3.17 -25.57
C GLY A 51 -13.45 4.47 -25.49
N LEU A 52 -13.06 4.92 -24.30
CA LEU A 52 -12.28 6.16 -24.14
C LEU A 52 -10.84 5.97 -24.62
N THR A 53 -10.37 6.95 -25.39
CA THR A 53 -9.01 7.01 -25.93
C THR A 53 -8.29 8.27 -25.45
N TRP A 54 -6.97 8.28 -25.64
CA TRP A 54 -6.09 9.40 -25.30
C TRP A 54 -5.35 9.84 -26.56
N SER A 55 -5.04 11.13 -26.62
CA SER A 55 -4.06 11.63 -27.58
C SER A 55 -2.65 11.59 -26.99
N ASP A 56 -1.65 11.64 -27.86
CA ASP A 56 -0.24 11.78 -27.45
C ASP A 56 0.00 13.05 -26.63
N ALA A 57 -0.83 14.09 -26.79
CA ALA A 57 -0.75 15.29 -25.97
C ALA A 57 -1.08 14.99 -24.49
N VAL A 58 -2.11 14.16 -24.24
CA VAL A 58 -2.48 13.73 -22.89
C VAL A 58 -1.39 12.86 -22.27
N LEU A 59 -0.84 11.92 -23.03
CA LEU A 59 0.26 11.06 -22.57
C LEU A 59 1.50 11.88 -22.20
N ARG A 60 1.89 12.83 -23.06
CA ARG A 60 3.02 13.73 -22.80
C ARG A 60 2.78 14.62 -21.59
N HIS A 61 1.56 15.12 -21.43
CA HIS A 61 1.20 15.97 -20.29
C HIS A 61 1.28 15.20 -18.97
N ALA A 62 0.72 13.99 -18.91
CA ALA A 62 0.83 13.13 -17.72
C ALA A 62 2.29 12.84 -17.36
N ALA A 63 3.13 12.53 -18.35
CA ALA A 63 4.57 12.32 -18.11
C ALA A 63 5.28 13.58 -17.60
N ALA A 64 4.99 14.74 -18.20
CA ALA A 64 5.53 16.02 -17.74
C ALA A 64 5.12 16.34 -16.29
N SER A 65 3.85 16.12 -15.93
CA SER A 65 3.35 16.33 -14.57
C SER A 65 3.99 15.39 -13.54
N ALA A 66 4.23 14.13 -13.91
CA ALA A 66 4.94 13.17 -13.06
C ALA A 66 6.39 13.61 -12.80
N LEU A 67 7.11 14.00 -13.86
CA LEU A 67 8.49 14.49 -13.79
C LEU A 67 8.59 15.78 -12.98
N ALA A 68 7.69 16.74 -13.21
CA ALA A 68 7.66 18.01 -12.49
C ALA A 68 7.40 17.83 -10.98
N SER A 69 6.72 16.74 -10.61
CA SER A 69 6.46 16.39 -9.21
C SER A 69 7.61 15.64 -8.53
N GLY A 70 8.71 15.35 -9.24
CA GLY A 70 9.87 14.66 -8.70
C GLY A 70 9.60 13.20 -8.29
N VAL A 71 8.59 12.58 -8.89
CA VAL A 71 8.18 11.21 -8.55
C VAL A 71 8.97 10.20 -9.38
N ASP A 72 9.47 9.15 -8.73
CA ASP A 72 10.19 8.07 -9.41
C ASP A 72 9.25 7.01 -10.02
N GLY A 73 9.68 6.49 -11.17
CA GLY A 73 9.05 5.43 -11.94
C GLY A 73 7.72 5.79 -12.63
N LEU A 74 7.32 4.95 -13.60
CA LEU A 74 6.15 5.15 -14.47
C LEU A 74 4.77 4.94 -13.79
N ARG A 75 4.78 4.62 -12.50
CA ARG A 75 3.53 4.28 -11.80
C ARG A 75 2.65 5.53 -11.61
N ALA A 76 3.27 6.71 -11.44
CA ALA A 76 2.56 7.98 -11.36
C ALA A 76 1.76 8.25 -12.63
N ASP A 77 2.41 8.14 -13.79
CA ASP A 77 1.86 8.33 -15.12
C ASP A 77 0.64 7.43 -15.34
N LEU A 78 0.79 6.13 -15.06
CA LEU A 78 -0.28 5.15 -15.22
C LEU A 78 -1.47 5.40 -14.29
N VAL A 79 -1.24 5.84 -13.06
CA VAL A 79 -2.33 6.19 -12.13
C VAL A 79 -3.07 7.43 -12.61
N MET A 80 -2.35 8.49 -12.97
CA MET A 80 -2.95 9.73 -13.45
C MET A 80 -3.79 9.50 -14.70
N LEU A 81 -3.26 8.78 -15.69
CA LEU A 81 -4.01 8.46 -16.90
C LEU A 81 -5.28 7.66 -16.56
N ARG A 82 -5.17 6.59 -15.77
CA ARG A 82 -6.35 5.79 -15.38
C ARG A 82 -7.39 6.63 -14.64
N ALA A 83 -6.97 7.52 -13.74
CA ALA A 83 -7.84 8.42 -13.02
C ALA A 83 -8.51 9.44 -13.95
N ALA A 84 -7.77 10.05 -14.86
CA ALA A 84 -8.29 11.00 -15.85
C ALA A 84 -9.36 10.36 -16.75
N ARG A 85 -9.16 9.10 -17.17
CA ARG A 85 -10.18 8.32 -17.91
C ARG A 85 -11.42 8.04 -17.09
N ALA A 86 -11.24 7.68 -15.82
CA ALA A 86 -12.34 7.42 -14.92
C ALA A 86 -13.17 8.69 -14.70
N LEU A 87 -12.53 9.84 -14.49
CA LEU A 87 -13.17 11.15 -14.39
C LEU A 87 -13.93 11.51 -15.67
N THR A 88 -13.26 11.41 -16.82
CA THR A 88 -13.87 11.67 -18.14
C THR A 88 -15.12 10.81 -18.36
N ALA A 89 -15.04 9.50 -18.06
CA ALA A 89 -16.17 8.59 -18.20
C ALA A 89 -17.29 8.89 -17.19
N PHE A 90 -16.94 9.29 -15.97
CA PHE A 90 -17.90 9.67 -14.94
C PHE A 90 -18.68 10.94 -15.31
N ASP A 91 -18.01 11.90 -15.95
CA ASP A 91 -18.62 13.12 -16.51
C ASP A 91 -19.44 12.87 -17.78
N GLY A 92 -19.44 11.64 -18.31
CA GLY A 92 -20.14 11.29 -19.55
C GLY A 92 -19.49 11.82 -20.82
N ARG A 93 -18.21 12.19 -20.77
CA ARG A 93 -17.40 12.59 -21.92
C ARG A 93 -16.74 11.37 -22.58
N ASP A 94 -16.37 11.50 -23.85
CA ASP A 94 -15.80 10.43 -24.69
C ASP A 94 -14.31 10.59 -24.98
N LYS A 95 -13.73 11.76 -24.68
CA LYS A 95 -12.33 12.11 -24.94
C LYS A 95 -11.65 12.62 -23.69
N VAL A 96 -10.53 11.99 -23.34
CA VAL A 96 -9.66 12.45 -22.26
C VAL A 96 -8.86 13.65 -22.75
N THR A 97 -8.77 14.67 -21.93
CA THR A 97 -8.06 15.93 -22.17
C THR A 97 -6.91 16.10 -21.18
N THR A 98 -6.06 17.10 -21.39
CA THR A 98 -4.99 17.43 -20.44
C THR A 98 -5.54 17.98 -19.13
N HIS A 99 -6.68 18.69 -19.17
CA HIS A 99 -7.37 19.17 -17.97
C HIS A 99 -7.76 18.03 -17.03
N ASP A 100 -8.20 16.89 -17.59
CA ASP A 100 -8.54 15.71 -16.80
C ASP A 100 -7.36 15.14 -16.03
N VAL A 101 -6.15 15.31 -16.58
CA VAL A 101 -4.91 14.93 -15.90
C VAL A 101 -4.59 15.91 -14.77
N ASP A 102 -4.82 17.21 -14.99
CA ASP A 102 -4.62 18.24 -13.97
C ASP A 102 -5.57 18.05 -12.78
N ASP A 103 -6.84 17.76 -13.04
CA ASP A 103 -7.88 17.53 -12.01
C ASP A 103 -7.53 16.37 -11.07
N VAL A 104 -6.87 15.33 -11.59
CA VAL A 104 -6.53 14.12 -10.82
C VAL A 104 -5.08 14.10 -10.33
N ALA A 105 -4.24 15.03 -10.80
CA ALA A 105 -2.80 15.03 -10.53
C ALA A 105 -2.52 15.08 -9.02
N GLU A 106 -3.16 15.99 -8.29
CA GLU A 106 -2.91 16.14 -6.86
C GLU A 106 -3.25 14.87 -6.07
N LEU A 107 -4.41 14.26 -6.36
CA LEU A 107 -4.83 13.00 -5.74
C LEU A 107 -3.86 11.84 -6.07
N ALA A 108 -3.36 11.81 -7.30
CA ALA A 108 -2.45 10.76 -7.77
C ALA A 108 -1.00 10.94 -7.30
N LEU A 109 -0.55 12.18 -7.09
CA LEU A 109 0.87 12.49 -6.87
C LEU A 109 1.20 12.89 -5.43
N ALA A 110 0.25 13.38 -4.63
CA ALA A 110 0.54 13.94 -3.30
C ALA A 110 1.33 13.00 -2.39
N HIS A 111 0.96 11.72 -2.38
CA HIS A 111 1.62 10.67 -1.59
C HIS A 111 2.91 10.14 -2.22
N ARG A 112 3.28 10.60 -3.42
CA ARG A 112 4.46 10.15 -4.17
C ARG A 112 5.54 11.21 -4.26
N ARG A 113 5.18 12.50 -4.06
CA ARG A 113 6.16 13.57 -3.85
C ARG A 113 7.00 13.20 -2.64
N GLY A 114 8.31 13.39 -2.74
CA GLY A 114 9.27 12.90 -1.76
C GLY A 114 9.10 13.51 -0.37
N ASP A 115 8.19 12.94 0.42
CA ASP A 115 8.38 12.70 1.84
C ASP A 115 8.56 11.19 1.99
N SER A 116 9.83 10.80 1.85
CA SER A 116 10.34 9.60 2.46
C SER A 116 9.93 9.60 3.95
N THR A 117 8.83 8.93 4.30
CA THR A 117 8.77 8.18 5.56
C THR A 117 9.62 6.91 5.42
N GLN A 118 10.81 7.02 4.81
CA GLN A 118 11.86 6.03 5.00
C GLN A 118 12.25 6.13 6.47
N ILE A 119 11.93 5.08 7.21
CA ILE A 119 12.79 4.62 8.28
C ILE A 119 14.18 4.51 7.67
N PRO A 120 15.20 5.24 8.15
CA PRO A 120 16.55 5.06 7.63
C PRO A 120 17.02 3.68 8.07
N SER A 121 16.90 2.69 7.20
CA SER A 121 17.67 1.46 7.31
C SER A 121 19.11 1.83 6.97
N LYS A 122 19.85 2.23 8.02
CA LYS A 122 21.30 2.35 8.03
C LYS A 122 21.91 1.19 7.22
N PRO A 123 22.76 1.44 6.20
CA PRO A 123 23.44 0.35 5.53
C PRO A 123 24.37 -0.33 6.53
N ALA A 124 24.09 -1.58 6.86
CA ALA A 124 25.03 -2.42 7.58
C ALA A 124 26.28 -2.56 6.71
N ALA A 125 27.38 -1.99 7.18
CA ALA A 125 28.68 -2.13 6.56
C ALA A 125 29.01 -3.63 6.40
N THR A 126 29.18 -4.07 5.16
CA THR A 126 29.74 -5.38 4.86
C THR A 126 31.25 -5.33 5.13
N PRO A 127 31.83 -6.17 6.00
CA PRO A 127 33.28 -6.30 6.07
C PRO A 127 33.72 -7.11 4.85
N ALA A 128 34.51 -6.46 3.99
CA ALA A 128 35.14 -7.07 2.83
C ALA A 128 36.09 -8.21 3.24
N SER A 129 36.00 -9.31 2.49
CA SER A 129 36.88 -10.46 2.51
C SER A 129 38.36 -10.09 2.33
N ARG A 130 39.24 -10.68 3.15
CA ARG A 130 40.65 -10.91 2.81
C ARG A 130 41.01 -12.35 3.18
N THR A 131 41.39 -13.13 2.17
CA THR A 131 42.15 -14.40 2.26
C THR A 131 43.52 -14.15 1.61
N PRO A 132 44.49 -15.10 1.58
CA PRO A 132 44.88 -16.15 2.53
C PRO A 132 46.41 -16.17 2.81
N SER A 133 46.86 -16.71 3.95
CA SER A 133 48.26 -17.19 4.09
C SER A 133 48.46 -18.16 5.27
N GLU A 134 48.86 -19.38 4.92
CA GLU A 134 49.51 -20.43 5.74
C GLU A 134 50.99 -20.56 5.28
N PRO A 135 51.90 -21.39 5.85
CA PRO A 135 51.84 -22.25 7.06
C PRO A 135 53.11 -22.20 7.97
N LYS A 136 53.07 -22.76 9.21
CA LYS A 136 54.25 -23.43 9.83
C LYS A 136 53.95 -24.35 11.04
N ALA A 137 54.33 -25.63 10.87
CA ALA A 137 54.98 -26.59 11.79
C ALA A 137 54.32 -27.12 13.11
N GLU A 138 53.96 -28.42 13.05
CA GLU A 138 54.39 -29.59 13.88
C GLU A 138 54.18 -29.68 15.43
N ARG A 139 53.14 -30.46 15.84
CA ARG A 139 53.01 -31.63 16.78
C ARG A 139 53.96 -31.82 18.01
N PRO A 140 53.61 -32.59 19.11
CA PRO A 140 52.68 -33.74 19.17
C PRO A 140 51.81 -34.00 20.47
N LEU A 141 50.77 -34.84 20.27
CA LEU A 141 50.11 -35.90 21.08
C LEU A 141 50.40 -36.10 22.59
N THR A 142 49.34 -36.31 23.41
CA THR A 142 49.07 -37.54 24.24
C THR A 142 47.77 -37.48 25.08
N GLY A 143 46.89 -38.47 24.92
CA GLY A 143 46.30 -39.30 25.99
C GLY A 143 45.01 -38.86 26.77
N PRO A 144 44.21 -39.82 27.32
CA PRO A 144 42.72 -39.71 27.41
C PRO A 144 42.13 -39.82 28.84
N SER A 145 40.84 -39.49 29.03
CA SER A 145 39.82 -40.26 29.82
C SER A 145 38.65 -39.43 30.36
N GLY A 146 37.43 -39.93 30.13
CA GLY A 146 36.39 -40.04 31.16
C GLY A 146 35.20 -39.06 31.14
N PRO A 147 33.97 -39.50 31.51
CA PRO A 147 32.73 -38.89 31.02
C PRO A 147 31.86 -38.20 32.11
N ASN A 148 30.76 -37.59 31.65
CA ASN A 148 29.46 -37.44 32.34
C ASN A 148 29.27 -36.27 33.33
N ARG A 149 28.42 -35.29 32.97
CA ARG A 149 27.11 -35.02 33.63
C ARG A 149 26.48 -33.70 33.14
N GLN A 150 25.31 -33.83 32.50
CA GLN A 150 24.19 -32.86 32.58
C GLN A 150 23.56 -32.93 34.01
N PRO A 151 22.80 -31.94 34.52
CA PRO A 151 21.44 -31.66 34.04
C PRO A 151 20.91 -30.20 34.07
N GLU A 152 20.01 -29.97 33.13
CA GLU A 152 18.73 -29.23 33.17
C GLU A 152 18.46 -28.15 34.24
N ARG A 153 17.90 -27.03 33.77
CA ARG A 153 16.91 -26.17 34.45
C ARG A 153 16.27 -25.26 33.38
N THR A 154 15.12 -25.64 32.83
CA THR A 154 13.75 -25.22 33.22
C THR A 154 13.54 -23.70 33.23
N SER A 155 12.72 -23.23 32.30
CA SER A 155 12.03 -21.94 32.37
C SER A 155 11.19 -21.83 33.65
N PRO A 156 10.92 -20.60 34.11
CA PRO A 156 9.52 -20.25 34.25
C PRO A 156 9.18 -18.85 33.74
N ASP A 157 7.90 -18.77 33.40
CA ASP A 157 7.08 -17.65 32.94
C ASP A 157 7.04 -16.47 33.93
N SER A 158 6.91 -15.24 33.43
CA SER A 158 6.31 -14.09 34.13
C SER A 158 6.15 -12.88 33.20
N SER A 159 4.96 -12.79 32.62
CA SER A 159 4.14 -11.59 32.43
C SER A 159 4.71 -10.25 32.94
N ALA A 160 4.89 -9.30 32.03
CA ALA A 160 4.78 -7.87 32.33
C ALA A 160 4.16 -7.12 31.16
N ASN A 161 2.94 -6.67 31.44
CA ASN A 161 2.03 -5.85 30.67
C ASN A 161 2.68 -4.56 30.12
N GLY A 162 2.47 -4.30 28.83
CA GLY A 162 2.86 -3.06 28.16
C GLY A 162 2.16 -2.94 26.82
N SER A 163 0.86 -2.67 26.84
CA SER A 163 0.10 -2.38 25.61
C SER A 163 0.59 -1.05 25.01
N PRO A 164 1.05 -0.99 23.74
CA PRO A 164 1.07 0.26 23.03
C PRO A 164 -0.38 0.59 22.64
N MET A 165 -0.88 1.65 23.25
CA MET A 165 -2.12 2.31 22.88
C MET A 165 -2.09 2.64 21.38
N GLY A 166 -3.01 2.08 20.58
CA GLY A 166 -3.20 2.56 19.21
C GLY A 166 -3.66 1.58 18.15
N ASP A 167 -4.37 0.50 18.47
CA ASP A 167 -4.87 -0.41 17.42
C ASP A 167 -6.35 -0.76 17.63
N TRP A 168 -7.23 0.13 17.18
CA TRP A 168 -8.66 -0.09 17.19
C TRP A 168 -9.03 -1.11 16.10
N GLY A 169 -9.12 -2.38 16.48
CA GLY A 169 -9.75 -3.42 15.67
C GLY A 169 -8.80 -4.28 14.82
N ALA A 170 -7.48 -4.15 14.94
CA ALA A 170 -6.60 -5.18 14.38
C ALA A 170 -6.71 -6.46 15.19
N LEU A 171 -7.02 -7.54 14.49
CA LEU A 171 -6.80 -8.89 15.02
C LEU A 171 -5.30 -9.19 15.00
N PRO A 172 -4.75 -9.82 16.04
CA PRO A 172 -3.34 -10.21 16.04
C PRO A 172 -3.06 -11.13 14.86
N PRO A 173 -1.86 -11.03 14.23
CA PRO A 173 -1.51 -11.88 13.10
C PRO A 173 -1.59 -13.35 13.51
N ARG A 174 -2.42 -14.12 12.80
CA ARG A 174 -2.49 -15.57 12.98
C ARG A 174 -1.52 -16.23 11.99
N PRO A 175 -0.55 -17.02 12.47
CA PRO A 175 0.32 -17.77 11.57
C PRO A 175 -0.52 -18.84 10.86
N GLU A 176 -0.64 -18.75 9.54
CA GLU A 176 -1.19 -19.81 8.72
C GLU A 176 -0.08 -20.72 8.21
N THR A 177 -0.32 -22.03 8.23
CA THR A 177 0.63 -23.02 7.73
C THR A 177 0.62 -23.03 6.20
N THR A 178 1.69 -22.56 5.58
CA THR A 178 1.86 -22.70 4.13
C THR A 178 2.12 -24.16 3.78
N ALA A 179 1.21 -24.78 3.02
CA ALA A 179 1.43 -26.12 2.48
C ALA A 179 2.45 -26.09 1.34
N ARG A 180 3.42 -26.99 1.37
CA ARG A 180 4.39 -27.16 0.28
C ARG A 180 3.69 -27.80 -0.92
N VAL A 181 3.50 -27.05 -1.99
CA VAL A 181 2.97 -27.60 -3.24
C VAL A 181 4.08 -28.36 -3.96
N SER A 182 3.94 -29.68 -4.01
CA SER A 182 4.82 -30.56 -4.76
C SER A 182 4.51 -30.41 -6.25
N SER A 183 5.30 -29.58 -6.93
CA SER A 183 5.31 -29.35 -8.38
C SER A 183 4.08 -28.66 -8.98
N VAL A 184 4.33 -27.51 -9.61
CA VAL A 184 3.42 -26.92 -10.59
C VAL A 184 3.71 -27.64 -11.91
N GLY A 185 2.80 -28.49 -12.37
CA GLY A 185 2.94 -29.16 -13.66
C GLY A 185 3.12 -28.13 -14.78
N GLY A 186 4.15 -28.30 -15.61
CA GLY A 186 4.39 -27.48 -16.81
C GLY A 186 5.62 -26.57 -16.79
N TRP A 187 6.37 -26.49 -15.68
CA TRP A 187 7.61 -25.69 -15.65
C TRP A 187 8.84 -26.56 -15.93
N PRO A 188 9.65 -26.28 -16.98
CA PRO A 188 10.87 -27.04 -17.24
C PRO A 188 11.90 -26.79 -16.13
N SER A 189 12.49 -27.88 -15.61
CA SER A 189 13.55 -27.82 -14.61
C SER A 189 14.77 -27.10 -15.17
N LYS A 190 15.29 -26.13 -14.40
CA LYS A 190 16.51 -25.38 -14.72
C LYS A 190 17.66 -26.38 -14.82
N LYS A 191 18.23 -26.56 -16.01
CA LYS A 191 19.39 -27.44 -16.23
C LYS A 191 20.57 -26.90 -15.39
N ALA A 192 21.19 -27.80 -14.63
CA ALA A 192 22.42 -27.56 -13.88
C ALA A 192 23.61 -27.35 -14.81
#